data_AF-A0A2Z5IS97-F1
#
_entry.id   AF-A0A2Z5IS97-F1
#
_cell.length_a   1.000
_cell.length_b   1.000
_cell.length_c   1.000
_cell.angle_alpha   90.00
_cell.angle_beta   90.00
_cell.angle_gamma   90.00
#
_symmetry.space_group_name_H-M   'P 1'
#
loop_
_entity.id
_entity.type
_entity.pdbx_description
1 polymer ?
#
loop_
_entity_poly.entity_id
_entity_poly.type
_entity_poly.pdbx_seq_one_letter_code
_entity_poly.pdbx_strand_id
1 'polypeptide(L)'
;MKKKLKFLLGAAPLATLPILAVAASCTNSTDNGANAGYQSRILKETITKNKILTKIADTYLESFYENELTLANTAEAKKDPILFLMTDATTSTLNAKTRELFKYYAAIKLKEDPQFFWNLKSQFINANVDTNNFDPTPYVIPNDQQLNFILKNSEVITNSIRLELQKMLLVQVYFLKDRAEYKKLANNENGLDKYQLSLKAEIDKKDTPTSRKDLYNSFNFADDNLYLVKYLVDNPMIESWSFTDDRDMNLRLGQANISTFDDFNNLAKYQPSGVEQYEFNPTASANDHLIMTGSSEGFDLKNLRAYKGFIKNATNAGDLSTSLTSLQNELSSIFGFVDPKNNVVYSQDSFKFSKILAQEKNNPKIQATNALNEKAKTDKLTSFDSGDFTFEGLTQDSTNKSLFTKQINVDNKNYTLVFEQRGTITFDGQSLTVPMHLSVRELPNRHFYEFKSKLEYNAATKTFSGMQQLPEFNLDKYPTSVDVVKDNKIEAQYVVKVAPLYTNKKFKDAEQKDVDRKVFSFDLTPWANVSEQTIIANNIIAANTASLFREAVKYFKELGFRFDLKNINQDVLDTLKIEGLI
;
A
#
# COMPACT_ATOMS: atom_id res chain seq x y z
N MET A 1 7.79 22.51 30.69
CA MET A 1 7.04 21.25 30.52
C MET A 1 5.71 21.32 31.24
N LYS A 2 4.61 21.62 30.53
CA LYS A 2 3.26 21.60 31.10
C LYS A 2 2.83 20.15 31.36
N LYS A 3 2.09 19.94 32.45
CA LYS A 3 1.60 18.65 32.98
C LYS A 3 1.18 17.69 31.86
N LYS A 4 1.86 16.54 31.76
CA LYS A 4 1.47 15.41 30.88
C LYS A 4 -0.02 15.13 31.07
N LEU A 5 -0.81 15.13 29.98
CA LEU A 5 -2.25 14.88 29.97
C LEU A 5 -2.56 13.57 30.72
N LYS A 6 -2.93 13.67 32.00
CA LYS A 6 -3.66 12.60 32.67
C LYS A 6 -5.09 12.68 32.18
N PHE A 7 -5.55 11.59 31.56
CA PHE A 7 -6.93 11.46 31.11
C PHE A 7 -7.83 11.35 32.36
N LEU A 8 -8.29 12.50 32.88
CA LEU A 8 -9.34 12.56 33.89
C LEU A 8 -10.67 12.31 33.16
N LEU A 9 -11.02 11.04 32.95
CA LEU A 9 -12.39 10.64 32.61
C LEU A 9 -13.27 10.85 33.85
N GLY A 10 -13.49 12.11 34.21
CA GLY A 10 -14.59 12.52 35.08
C GLY A 10 -15.89 12.42 34.30
N ALA A 11 -16.27 11.21 33.88
CA ALA A 11 -17.63 10.93 33.44
C ALA A 11 -18.50 10.85 34.70
N ALA A 12 -18.98 12.00 35.17
CA ALA A 12 -20.23 12.07 35.92
C ALA A 12 -21.30 11.30 35.11
N PRO A 13 -22.28 10.64 35.76
CA PRO A 13 -23.00 9.52 35.15
C PRO A 13 -23.59 9.94 33.80
N LEU A 14 -23.16 9.29 32.72
CA LEU A 14 -23.78 9.42 31.39
C LEU A 14 -25.22 8.83 31.35
N ALA A 15 -25.81 8.55 32.52
CA ALA A 15 -27.24 8.44 32.70
C ALA A 15 -27.77 9.87 32.89
N THR A 16 -28.40 10.50 31.91
CA THR A 16 -29.76 10.14 31.49
C THR A 16 -30.02 10.63 30.06
N LEU A 17 -30.31 9.71 29.13
CA LEU A 17 -31.25 10.03 28.06
C LEU A 17 -32.64 9.62 28.56
N PRO A 18 -33.66 10.51 28.51
CA PRO A 18 -35.03 10.07 28.55
C PRO A 18 -35.31 9.36 27.22
N ILE A 19 -35.43 8.04 27.23
CA ILE A 19 -36.11 7.37 26.13
C ILE A 19 -37.60 7.63 26.36
N LEU A 20 -38.18 8.50 25.54
CA LEU A 20 -39.62 8.49 25.33
C LEU A 20 -39.98 7.10 24.80
N ALA A 21 -40.96 6.50 25.47
CA ALA A 21 -41.36 5.11 25.34
C ALA A 21 -41.31 4.58 23.91
N VAL A 22 -40.65 3.43 23.73
CA VAL A 22 -40.92 2.54 22.59
C VAL A 22 -42.43 2.30 22.62
N ALA A 23 -43.15 2.86 21.64
CA ALA A 23 -44.60 2.76 21.58
C ALA A 23 -44.98 1.29 21.59
N ALA A 24 -45.71 0.90 22.64
CA ALA A 24 -46.24 -0.43 22.81
C ALA A 24 -47.28 -0.71 21.72
N SER A 25 -47.02 -1.72 20.90
CA SER A 25 -48.09 -2.55 20.39
C SER A 25 -47.61 -4.00 20.30
N CYS A 26 -48.03 -4.78 21.30
CA CYS A 26 -48.52 -6.15 21.21
C CYS A 26 -48.29 -6.83 22.57
N THR A 27 -49.38 -6.98 23.30
CA THR A 27 -49.46 -7.73 24.54
C THR A 27 -49.32 -9.23 24.30
N ASN A 28 -48.62 -9.87 25.23
CA ASN A 28 -48.59 -11.30 25.55
C ASN A 28 -47.84 -12.25 24.60
N SER A 29 -46.65 -12.65 25.02
CA SER A 29 -46.42 -14.04 25.44
C SER A 29 -45.15 -14.13 26.27
N THR A 30 -45.25 -14.90 27.34
CA THR A 30 -44.16 -15.36 28.20
C THR A 30 -43.21 -16.22 27.40
N ASP A 31 -42.08 -15.66 26.98
CA ASP A 31 -40.90 -16.45 26.63
C ASP A 31 -39.63 -15.70 27.03
N ASN A 32 -38.71 -16.41 27.69
CA ASN A 32 -37.43 -15.92 28.19
C ASN A 32 -36.40 -15.74 27.06
N GLY A 33 -36.77 -14.99 26.03
CA GLY A 33 -35.89 -14.62 24.93
C GLY A 33 -36.40 -13.36 24.24
N ALA A 34 -35.72 -12.23 24.43
CA ALA A 34 -35.97 -10.94 23.80
C ALA A 34 -37.32 -10.24 24.13
N ASN A 35 -37.49 -9.78 25.37
CA ASN A 35 -38.52 -8.78 25.69
C ASN A 35 -38.05 -7.35 25.37
N ALA A 36 -38.98 -6.42 25.16
CA ALA A 36 -38.69 -5.02 24.79
C ALA A 36 -37.78 -4.28 25.80
N GLY A 37 -37.88 -4.63 27.10
CA GLY A 37 -37.01 -4.09 28.15
C GLY A 37 -35.54 -4.49 27.99
N TYR A 38 -35.29 -5.74 27.57
CA TYR A 38 -33.94 -6.24 27.28
C TYR A 38 -33.33 -5.55 26.05
N GLN A 39 -34.11 -5.36 24.99
CA GLN A 39 -33.68 -4.62 23.80
C GLN A 39 -33.36 -3.16 24.12
N SER A 40 -34.22 -2.47 24.88
CA SER A 40 -33.99 -1.09 25.31
C SER A 40 -32.70 -0.95 26.14
N ARG A 41 -32.42 -1.91 27.03
CA ARG A 41 -31.17 -1.94 27.80
C ARG A 41 -29.94 -2.10 26.92
N ILE A 42 -29.95 -3.03 25.96
CA ILE A 42 -28.82 -3.25 25.03
C ILE A 42 -28.55 -2.00 24.19
N LEU A 43 -29.61 -1.35 23.68
CA LEU A 43 -29.48 -0.11 22.90
C LEU A 43 -28.82 0.99 23.76
N LYS A 44 -29.26 1.13 25.01
CA LYS A 44 -28.69 2.09 25.96
C LYS A 44 -27.22 1.80 26.26
N GLU A 45 -26.87 0.55 26.55
CA GLU A 45 -25.47 0.14 26.78
C GLU A 45 -24.59 0.46 25.57
N THR A 46 -25.07 0.17 24.36
CA THR A 46 -24.34 0.45 23.11
C THR A 46 -24.17 1.96 22.88
N ILE A 47 -25.22 2.76 23.07
CA ILE A 47 -25.15 4.22 22.93
C ILE A 47 -24.20 4.83 23.97
N THR A 48 -24.29 4.39 25.23
CA THR A 48 -23.39 4.85 26.30
C THR A 48 -21.93 4.51 25.97
N LYS A 49 -21.65 3.29 25.51
CA LYS A 49 -20.33 2.87 25.04
C LYS A 49 -19.82 3.77 23.91
N ASN A 50 -20.65 4.05 22.90
CA ASN A 50 -20.30 4.92 21.79
C ASN A 50 -19.94 6.33 22.28
N LYS A 51 -20.71 6.91 23.21
CA LYS A 51 -20.43 8.23 23.80
C LYS A 51 -19.08 8.26 24.54
N ILE A 52 -18.78 7.21 25.32
CA ILE A 52 -17.49 7.08 26.01
C ILE A 52 -16.34 7.07 24.98
N LEU A 53 -16.46 6.26 23.93
CA LEU A 53 -15.42 6.15 22.90
C LEU A 53 -15.28 7.42 22.06
N THR A 54 -16.39 8.10 21.74
CA THR A 54 -16.37 9.40 21.07
C THR A 54 -15.62 10.42 21.91
N LYS A 55 -15.89 10.49 23.21
CA LYS A 55 -15.17 11.43 24.08
C LYS A 55 -13.67 11.13 24.17
N ILE A 56 -13.31 9.84 24.14
CA ILE A 56 -11.92 9.41 24.09
C ILE A 56 -11.27 9.89 22.78
N ALA A 57 -11.92 9.61 21.65
CA ALA A 57 -11.43 10.00 20.33
C ALA A 57 -11.32 11.54 20.19
N ASP A 58 -12.31 12.29 20.67
CA ASP A 58 -12.32 13.75 20.69
C ASP A 58 -11.09 14.28 21.42
N THR A 59 -10.72 13.72 22.58
CA THR A 59 -9.58 14.21 23.36
C THR A 59 -8.24 14.07 22.61
N TYR A 60 -8.08 12.97 21.85
CA TYR A 60 -6.91 12.81 20.98
C TYR A 60 -6.93 13.82 19.83
N LEU A 61 -8.05 13.94 19.13
CA LEU A 61 -8.21 14.87 18.01
C LEU A 61 -8.03 16.32 18.46
N GLU A 62 -8.51 16.70 19.64
CA GLU A 62 -8.33 18.04 20.21
C GLU A 62 -6.85 18.37 20.38
N SER A 63 -6.03 17.38 20.76
CA SER A 63 -4.58 17.56 20.89
C SER A 63 -3.88 17.61 19.54
N PHE A 64 -4.34 16.84 18.55
CA PHE A 64 -3.70 16.74 17.24
C PHE A 64 -4.12 17.86 16.28
N TYR A 65 -5.21 18.55 16.57
CA TYR A 65 -5.77 19.67 15.82
C TYR A 65 -5.84 20.97 16.66
N GLU A 66 -5.04 21.06 17.72
CA GLU A 66 -5.06 22.19 18.68
C GLU A 66 -4.99 23.55 17.97
N ASN A 67 -4.15 23.70 16.93
CA ASN A 67 -4.03 24.97 16.22
C ASN A 67 -5.34 25.37 15.53
N GLU A 68 -6.06 24.44 14.91
CA GLU A 68 -7.36 24.73 14.26
C GLU A 68 -8.43 25.08 15.29
N LEU A 69 -8.38 24.45 16.47
CA LEU A 69 -9.28 24.77 17.57
C LEU A 69 -9.07 26.17 18.14
N THR A 70 -7.83 26.66 18.21
CA THR A 70 -7.57 28.04 18.68
C THR A 70 -8.19 29.11 17.77
N LEU A 71 -8.44 28.77 16.50
CA LEU A 71 -9.06 29.66 15.51
C LEU A 71 -10.59 29.61 15.55
N ALA A 72 -11.17 28.56 16.15
CA ALA A 72 -12.61 28.33 16.26
C ALA A 72 -13.18 28.86 17.60
N ASN A 73 -13.56 30.14 17.67
CA ASN A 73 -14.07 30.78 18.92
C ASN A 73 -15.60 30.99 18.94
N THR A 74 -16.38 30.21 18.20
CA THR A 74 -17.85 30.32 18.21
C THR A 74 -18.45 29.61 19.44
N ALA A 75 -19.68 29.96 19.80
CA ALA A 75 -20.41 29.28 20.89
C ALA A 75 -20.64 27.78 20.57
N GLU A 76 -20.85 27.45 19.29
CA GLU A 76 -20.99 26.07 18.81
C GLU A 76 -19.68 25.28 18.94
N ALA A 77 -18.54 25.89 18.57
CA ALA A 77 -17.22 25.29 18.74
C ALA A 77 -16.88 25.02 20.22
N LYS A 78 -17.41 25.80 21.17
CA LYS A 78 -17.20 25.56 22.60
C LYS A 78 -18.00 24.38 23.15
N LYS A 79 -19.11 24.00 22.50
CA LYS A 79 -19.96 22.89 22.95
C LYS A 79 -19.38 21.55 22.51
N ASP A 80 -18.97 21.46 21.25
CA ASP A 80 -18.36 20.27 20.66
C ASP A 80 -17.33 20.67 19.60
N PRO A 81 -16.07 20.91 20.00
CA PRO A 81 -15.07 21.49 19.12
C PRO A 81 -14.72 20.58 17.94
N ILE A 82 -14.71 19.27 18.15
CA ILE A 82 -14.41 18.29 17.11
C ILE A 82 -15.56 18.17 16.13
N LEU A 83 -16.80 18.07 16.60
CA LEU A 83 -17.95 18.06 15.69
C LEU A 83 -17.98 19.33 14.84
N PHE A 84 -17.73 20.50 15.44
CA PHE A 84 -17.66 21.77 14.72
C PHE A 84 -16.59 21.74 13.61
N LEU A 85 -15.37 21.32 13.93
CA LEU A 85 -14.30 21.18 12.93
C LEU A 85 -14.60 20.11 11.88
N MET A 86 -15.39 19.09 12.20
CA MET A 86 -15.83 18.04 11.26
C MET A 86 -16.99 18.49 10.36
N THR A 87 -17.80 19.50 10.71
CA THR A 87 -19.01 19.87 9.93
C THR A 87 -18.99 21.26 9.29
N ASP A 88 -18.41 22.28 9.93
CA ASP A 88 -18.75 23.69 9.62
C ASP A 88 -17.57 24.60 9.21
N ALA A 89 -16.33 24.12 9.21
CA ALA A 89 -15.17 24.93 8.84
C ALA A 89 -14.72 24.68 7.38
N THR A 90 -15.05 25.59 6.46
CA THR A 90 -14.68 25.56 5.03
C THR A 90 -13.18 25.50 4.75
N THR A 91 -12.35 25.83 5.73
CA THR A 91 -10.88 25.74 5.68
C THR A 91 -10.30 24.68 6.62
N SER A 92 -11.14 23.91 7.32
CA SER A 92 -10.68 22.89 8.27
C SER A 92 -10.08 21.70 7.55
N THR A 93 -8.85 21.37 7.92
CA THR A 93 -8.20 20.15 7.42
C THR A 93 -8.90 18.92 7.97
N LEU A 94 -9.46 19.00 9.19
CA LEU A 94 -10.25 17.92 9.78
C LEU A 94 -11.53 17.66 8.98
N ASN A 95 -12.22 18.71 8.51
CA ASN A 95 -13.42 18.58 7.68
C ASN A 95 -13.10 17.87 6.36
N ALA A 96 -12.05 18.34 5.66
CA ALA A 96 -11.62 17.75 4.40
C ALA A 96 -11.29 16.25 4.55
N LYS A 97 -10.51 15.89 5.57
CA LYS A 97 -10.16 14.48 5.88
C LYS A 97 -11.36 13.65 6.30
N THR A 98 -12.30 14.23 7.04
CA THR A 98 -13.55 13.55 7.44
C THR A 98 -14.36 13.17 6.21
N ARG A 99 -14.53 14.11 5.27
CA ARG A 99 -15.27 13.87 4.01
C ARG A 99 -14.57 12.82 3.15
N GLU A 100 -13.24 12.89 3.07
CA GLU A 100 -12.45 11.91 2.35
C GLU A 100 -12.64 10.50 2.92
N LEU A 101 -12.40 10.30 4.22
CA LEU A 101 -12.57 9.00 4.89
C LEU A 101 -14.02 8.51 4.83
N PHE A 102 -15.00 9.42 4.84
CA PHE A 102 -16.40 9.07 4.68
C PHE A 102 -16.68 8.40 3.34
N LYS A 103 -16.04 8.81 2.23
CA LYS A 103 -16.20 8.13 0.94
C LYS A 103 -15.76 6.66 1.00
N TYR A 104 -14.64 6.38 1.65
CA TYR A 104 -14.14 5.02 1.86
C TYR A 104 -15.09 4.20 2.74
N TYR A 105 -15.49 4.76 3.88
CA TYR A 105 -16.45 4.13 4.79
C TYR A 105 -17.78 3.83 4.08
N ALA A 106 -18.33 4.80 3.36
CA ALA A 106 -19.61 4.69 2.68
C ALA A 106 -19.58 3.66 1.54
N ALA A 107 -18.49 3.62 0.75
CA ALA A 107 -18.34 2.63 -0.31
C ALA A 107 -18.32 1.20 0.25
N ILE A 108 -17.63 0.95 1.35
CA ILE A 108 -17.65 -0.36 2.02
C ILE A 108 -19.05 -0.70 2.53
N LYS A 109 -19.72 0.25 3.20
CA LYS A 109 -21.06 0.01 3.75
C LYS A 109 -22.10 -0.27 2.67
N LEU A 110 -22.04 0.43 1.54
CA LEU A 110 -22.95 0.17 0.41
C LEU A 110 -22.65 -1.15 -0.30
N LYS A 111 -21.41 -1.64 -0.28
CA LYS A 111 -21.06 -2.98 -0.77
C LYS A 111 -21.61 -4.08 0.14
N GLU A 112 -21.65 -3.85 1.45
CA GLU A 112 -22.21 -4.78 2.45
C GLU A 112 -23.75 -4.77 2.46
N ASP A 113 -24.34 -3.57 2.48
CA ASP A 113 -25.78 -3.32 2.46
C ASP A 113 -26.06 -2.10 1.55
N PRO A 114 -26.58 -2.31 0.33
CA PRO A 114 -26.85 -1.21 -0.60
C PRO A 114 -27.90 -0.19 -0.11
N GLN A 115 -28.67 -0.52 0.93
CA GLN A 115 -29.66 0.37 1.54
C GLN A 115 -29.19 0.92 2.90
N PHE A 116 -27.93 0.72 3.28
CA PHE A 116 -27.40 1.07 4.60
C PHE A 116 -27.78 2.49 5.05
N PHE A 117 -27.52 3.51 4.22
CA PHE A 117 -27.81 4.90 4.55
C PHE A 117 -29.30 5.24 4.53
N TRP A 118 -30.06 4.58 3.65
CA TRP A 118 -31.52 4.71 3.61
C TRP A 118 -32.15 4.20 4.91
N ASN A 119 -31.64 3.08 5.42
CA ASN A 119 -32.07 2.46 6.68
C ASN A 119 -31.76 3.35 7.92
N LEU A 120 -30.79 4.27 7.85
CA LEU A 120 -30.51 5.21 8.94
C LEU A 120 -31.67 6.17 9.21
N LYS A 121 -32.46 6.51 8.19
CA LYS A 121 -33.61 7.43 8.34
C LYS A 121 -34.59 6.89 9.38
N SER A 122 -34.88 5.59 9.33
CA SER A 122 -35.73 4.93 10.33
C SER A 122 -35.13 4.98 11.74
N GLN A 123 -33.81 4.78 11.87
CA GLN A 123 -33.13 4.87 13.18
C GLN A 123 -33.24 6.28 13.77
N PHE A 124 -33.08 7.32 12.96
CA PHE A 124 -33.22 8.71 13.39
C PHE A 124 -34.67 9.07 13.78
N ILE A 125 -35.66 8.62 13.00
CA ILE A 125 -37.08 8.79 13.34
C ILE A 125 -37.40 8.13 14.69
N ASN A 126 -36.94 6.90 14.91
CA ASN A 126 -37.13 6.18 16.17
C ASN A 126 -36.43 6.85 17.35
N ALA A 127 -35.35 7.61 17.09
CA ALA A 127 -34.66 8.42 18.09
C ALA A 127 -35.28 9.83 18.27
N ASN A 128 -36.43 10.11 17.66
CA ASN A 128 -37.11 11.42 17.66
C ASN A 128 -36.27 12.56 17.09
N VAL A 129 -35.43 12.27 16.09
CA VAL A 129 -34.71 13.29 15.32
C VAL A 129 -35.57 13.73 14.14
N ASP A 130 -35.66 15.04 13.89
CA ASP A 130 -36.32 15.56 12.69
C ASP A 130 -35.54 15.19 11.43
N THR A 131 -36.10 14.29 10.61
CA THR A 131 -35.50 13.81 9.36
C THR A 131 -36.05 14.50 8.11
N ASN A 132 -36.81 15.60 8.22
CA ASN A 132 -37.39 16.28 7.06
C ASN A 132 -36.34 16.72 6.03
N ASN A 133 -35.13 17.04 6.50
CA ASN A 133 -33.99 17.45 5.67
C ASN A 133 -32.98 16.32 5.44
N PHE A 134 -33.32 15.06 5.76
CA PHE A 134 -32.47 13.89 5.57
C PHE A 134 -33.17 12.88 4.65
N ASP A 135 -32.85 12.94 3.36
CA ASP A 135 -33.43 12.08 2.33
C ASP A 135 -32.35 11.36 1.50
N PRO A 136 -31.67 10.35 2.09
CA PRO A 136 -30.67 9.56 1.37
C PRO A 136 -31.32 8.67 0.30
N THR A 137 -30.70 8.59 -0.88
CA THR A 137 -31.11 7.68 -1.96
C THR A 137 -30.49 6.29 -1.75
N PRO A 138 -31.23 5.19 -1.98
CA PRO A 138 -30.64 3.85 -2.00
C PRO A 138 -29.46 3.75 -2.97
N TYR A 139 -28.46 2.91 -2.66
CA TYR A 139 -27.26 2.68 -3.49
C TYR A 139 -26.31 3.89 -3.64
N VAL A 140 -26.62 5.04 -3.06
CA VAL A 140 -25.87 6.29 -3.26
C VAL A 140 -25.17 6.72 -1.97
N ILE A 141 -23.92 7.17 -2.10
CA ILE A 141 -23.16 7.77 -0.99
C ILE A 141 -23.82 9.11 -0.60
N PRO A 142 -24.11 9.34 0.69
CA PRO A 142 -24.68 10.60 1.15
C PRO A 142 -23.84 11.82 0.76
N ASN A 143 -24.50 12.90 0.37
CA ASN A 143 -23.82 14.18 0.09
C ASN A 143 -23.34 14.88 1.36
N ASP A 144 -22.62 15.99 1.22
CA ASP A 144 -22.03 16.71 2.37
C ASP A 144 -23.06 17.20 3.40
N GLN A 145 -24.24 17.64 2.95
CA GLN A 145 -25.30 18.08 3.87
C GLN A 145 -25.86 16.90 4.67
N GLN A 146 -26.05 15.76 4.01
CA GLN A 146 -26.50 14.53 4.64
C GLN A 146 -25.43 13.96 5.59
N LEU A 147 -24.14 14.03 5.23
CA LEU A 147 -23.05 13.67 6.12
C LEU A 147 -23.05 14.56 7.38
N ASN A 148 -23.18 15.88 7.22
CA ASN A 148 -23.27 16.80 8.35
C ASN A 148 -24.46 16.47 9.25
N PHE A 149 -25.62 16.13 8.68
CA PHE A 149 -26.78 15.65 9.44
C PHE A 149 -26.47 14.38 10.23
N ILE A 150 -25.85 13.39 9.59
CA ILE A 150 -25.46 12.12 10.21
C ILE A 150 -24.50 12.38 11.39
N LEU A 151 -23.46 13.20 11.19
CA LEU A 151 -22.47 13.51 12.21
C LEU A 151 -23.09 14.20 13.43
N LYS A 152 -23.98 15.17 13.22
CA LYS A 152 -24.65 15.92 14.29
C LYS A 152 -25.59 15.05 15.12
N ASN A 153 -26.16 13.99 14.54
CA ASN A 153 -27.15 13.13 15.19
C ASN A 153 -26.62 11.72 15.55
N SER A 154 -25.35 11.41 15.28
CA SER A 154 -24.77 10.07 15.50
C SER A 154 -24.74 9.60 16.97
N GLU A 155 -24.99 10.49 17.94
CA GLU A 155 -24.93 10.15 19.38
C GLU A 155 -26.21 9.52 19.94
N VAL A 156 -27.31 9.53 19.18
CA VAL A 156 -28.63 9.01 19.61
C VAL A 156 -28.99 7.66 18.98
N ILE A 157 -28.13 7.13 18.11
CA ILE A 157 -28.31 5.83 17.43
C ILE A 157 -27.16 4.88 17.75
N THR A 158 -27.37 3.57 17.58
CA THR A 158 -26.33 2.56 17.82
C THR A 158 -25.22 2.58 16.77
N ASN A 159 -25.57 2.93 15.53
CA ASN A 159 -24.61 3.00 14.42
C ASN A 159 -23.97 4.38 14.38
N SER A 160 -23.05 4.64 15.31
CA SER A 160 -22.39 5.95 15.43
C SER A 160 -21.34 6.16 14.34
N ILE A 161 -21.76 6.69 13.19
CA ILE A 161 -20.87 6.97 12.05
C ILE A 161 -19.81 8.02 12.42
N ARG A 162 -20.17 9.01 13.23
CA ARG A 162 -19.20 9.97 13.79
C ARG A 162 -18.04 9.24 14.48
N LEU A 163 -18.35 8.31 15.39
CA LEU A 163 -17.32 7.57 16.12
C LEU A 163 -16.40 6.79 15.16
N GLU A 164 -16.98 6.10 14.19
CA GLU A 164 -16.20 5.33 13.21
C GLU A 164 -15.26 6.24 12.40
N LEU A 165 -15.74 7.40 11.94
CA LEU A 165 -14.89 8.36 11.24
C LEU A 165 -13.80 8.95 12.14
N GLN A 166 -14.09 9.22 13.41
CA GLN A 166 -13.08 9.67 14.37
C GLN A 166 -11.99 8.62 14.62
N LYS A 167 -12.35 7.34 14.72
CA LYS A 167 -11.37 6.24 14.79
C LYS A 167 -10.50 6.21 13.53
N MET A 168 -11.12 6.29 12.34
CA MET A 168 -10.40 6.31 11.07
C MET A 168 -9.43 7.50 10.97
N LEU A 169 -9.86 8.71 11.38
CA LEU A 169 -9.03 9.91 11.44
C LEU A 169 -7.81 9.73 12.34
N LEU A 170 -7.99 9.14 13.52
CA LEU A 170 -6.90 8.87 14.46
C LEU A 170 -5.89 7.86 13.90
N VAL A 171 -6.37 6.82 13.21
CA VAL A 171 -5.47 5.88 12.51
C VAL A 171 -4.74 6.57 11.36
N GLN A 172 -5.40 7.46 10.61
CA GLN A 172 -4.77 8.21 9.53
C GLN A 172 -3.63 9.10 10.06
N VAL A 173 -3.86 9.84 11.15
CA VAL A 173 -2.83 10.64 11.82
C VAL A 173 -1.68 9.75 12.31
N TYR A 174 -1.99 8.56 12.85
CA TYR A 174 -0.98 7.59 13.27
C TYR A 174 -0.10 7.10 12.11
N PHE A 175 -0.70 6.74 10.98
CA PHE A 175 0.00 6.23 9.80
C PHE A 175 0.83 7.28 9.07
N LEU A 176 0.31 8.50 8.91
CA LEU A 176 0.90 9.52 8.03
C LEU A 176 1.66 10.62 8.79
N LYS A 177 1.50 10.73 10.11
CA LYS A 177 2.08 11.79 10.96
C LYS A 177 1.97 13.20 10.36
N ASP A 178 0.91 13.50 9.62
CA ASP A 178 0.80 14.69 8.78
C ASP A 178 0.45 15.99 9.53
N ARG A 179 0.33 15.93 10.86
CA ARG A 179 0.02 17.07 11.74
C ARG A 179 1.24 17.53 12.53
N ALA A 180 1.56 18.82 12.47
CA ALA A 180 2.69 19.40 13.20
C ALA A 180 2.53 19.27 14.73
N GLU A 181 1.31 19.41 15.23
CA GLU A 181 0.93 19.22 16.63
C GLU A 181 1.27 17.80 17.09
N TYR A 182 0.88 16.80 16.29
CA TYR A 182 1.19 15.40 16.55
C TYR A 182 2.68 15.09 16.42
N LYS A 183 3.38 15.62 15.40
CA LYS A 183 4.84 15.45 15.25
C LYS A 183 5.62 15.94 16.47
N LYS A 184 5.24 17.07 17.07
CA LYS A 184 5.87 17.59 18.30
C LYS A 184 5.75 16.61 19.47
N LEU A 185 4.64 15.87 19.54
CA LEU A 185 4.41 14.84 20.55
C LEU A 185 5.18 13.56 20.24
N ALA A 186 5.12 13.10 18.98
CA ALA A 186 5.68 11.83 18.52
C ALA A 186 7.22 11.82 18.41
N ASN A 187 7.82 12.93 17.98
CA ASN A 187 9.24 12.99 17.63
C ASN A 187 10.08 13.66 18.73
N ASN A 188 11.35 13.27 18.85
CA ASN A 188 12.32 13.95 19.71
C ASN A 188 12.81 15.26 19.05
N GLU A 189 13.76 15.94 19.70
CA GLU A 189 14.34 17.20 19.19
C GLU A 189 15.06 17.04 17.83
N ASN A 190 15.48 15.83 17.50
CA ASN A 190 16.14 15.47 16.24
C ASN A 190 15.15 15.05 15.14
N GLY A 191 13.84 15.11 15.39
CA GLY A 191 12.82 14.69 14.43
C GLY A 191 12.60 13.18 14.33
N LEU A 192 13.17 12.38 15.24
CA LEU A 192 13.06 10.92 15.24
C LEU A 192 11.93 10.43 16.15
N ASP A 193 11.26 9.35 15.75
CA ASP A 193 10.19 8.71 16.52
C ASP A 193 10.65 8.28 17.93
N LYS A 194 10.03 8.86 18.98
CA LYS A 194 10.41 8.61 20.38
C LYS A 194 10.21 7.15 20.79
N TYR A 195 9.12 6.53 20.35
CA TYR A 195 8.78 5.16 20.77
C TYR A 195 9.74 4.17 20.13
N GLN A 196 10.00 4.27 18.81
CA GLN A 196 10.96 3.37 18.17
C GLN A 196 12.34 3.47 18.82
N LEU A 197 12.81 4.69 19.13
CA LEU A 197 14.07 4.87 19.86
C LEU A 197 14.06 4.20 21.24
N SER A 198 12.93 4.22 21.96
CA SER A 198 12.81 3.58 23.26
C SER A 198 12.96 2.05 23.20
N LEU A 199 12.68 1.43 22.05
CA LEU A 199 12.80 -0.01 21.84
C LEU A 199 14.25 -0.46 21.61
N LYS A 200 15.19 0.46 21.34
CA LYS A 200 16.59 0.12 20.98
C LYS A 200 17.25 -0.83 21.98
N ALA A 201 17.11 -0.56 23.28
CA ALA A 201 17.72 -1.39 24.32
C ALA A 201 17.14 -2.82 24.36
N GLU A 202 15.87 -3.01 24.01
CA GLU A 202 15.26 -4.34 23.88
C GLU A 202 15.74 -5.03 22.60
N ILE A 203 15.81 -4.29 21.49
CA ILE A 203 16.25 -4.82 20.19
C ILE A 203 17.72 -5.28 20.24
N ASP A 204 18.58 -4.54 20.95
CA ASP A 204 20.02 -4.83 21.03
C ASP A 204 20.34 -6.04 21.95
N LYS A 205 19.37 -6.59 22.69
CA LYS A 205 19.61 -7.78 23.52
C LYS A 205 20.03 -8.98 22.67
N LYS A 206 20.89 -9.84 23.23
CA LYS A 206 21.46 -11.00 22.53
C LYS A 206 20.38 -12.00 22.07
N ASP A 207 19.36 -12.21 22.88
CA ASP A 207 18.24 -13.14 22.69
C ASP A 207 17.16 -12.62 21.73
N THR A 208 17.15 -11.33 21.39
CA THR A 208 16.23 -10.80 20.38
C THR A 208 16.50 -11.46 19.02
N PRO A 209 15.49 -12.05 18.36
CA PRO A 209 15.66 -12.74 17.08
C PRO A 209 16.28 -11.86 16.00
N THR A 210 17.17 -12.42 15.19
CA THR A 210 17.86 -11.70 14.09
C THR A 210 16.86 -11.04 13.13
N SER A 211 15.79 -11.75 12.76
CA SER A 211 14.74 -11.19 11.90
C SER A 211 14.08 -9.93 12.48
N ARG A 212 13.90 -9.86 13.80
CA ARG A 212 13.37 -8.67 14.49
C ARG A 212 14.37 -7.52 14.48
N LYS A 213 15.67 -7.82 14.64
CA LYS A 213 16.75 -6.83 14.54
C LYS A 213 16.86 -6.29 13.11
N ASP A 214 16.85 -7.16 12.12
CA ASP A 214 16.94 -6.81 10.70
C ASP A 214 15.76 -5.93 10.27
N LEU A 215 14.55 -6.30 10.68
CA LEU A 215 13.35 -5.52 10.41
C LEU A 215 13.43 -4.13 11.07
N TYR A 216 13.80 -4.05 12.35
CA TYR A 216 13.98 -2.77 13.05
C TYR A 216 15.02 -1.87 12.36
N ASN A 217 16.14 -2.46 11.93
CA ASN A 217 17.21 -1.76 11.21
C ASN A 217 16.84 -1.38 9.77
N SER A 218 15.79 -1.98 9.20
CA SER A 218 15.30 -1.69 7.85
C SER A 218 14.37 -0.48 7.80
N PHE A 219 14.16 0.24 8.90
CA PHE A 219 13.31 1.43 8.93
C PHE A 219 14.10 2.72 9.17
N ASN A 220 13.56 3.84 8.70
CA ASN A 220 14.02 5.18 9.03
C ASN A 220 13.04 5.85 10.00
N PHE A 221 13.49 6.10 11.23
CA PHE A 221 12.62 6.64 12.28
C PHE A 221 12.31 8.14 12.13
N ALA A 222 12.92 8.81 11.15
CA ALA A 222 12.58 10.18 10.77
C ALA A 222 11.38 10.27 9.83
N ASP A 223 10.99 9.17 9.18
CA ASP A 223 9.95 9.21 8.15
C ASP A 223 8.55 9.40 8.77
N ASP A 224 7.78 10.30 8.17
CA ASP A 224 6.41 10.62 8.60
C ASP A 224 5.47 9.41 8.42
N ASN A 225 5.65 8.68 7.32
CA ASN A 225 4.88 7.48 6.96
C ASN A 225 5.43 6.17 7.57
N LEU A 226 6.31 6.25 8.57
CA LEU A 226 6.96 5.10 9.20
C LEU A 226 5.98 3.99 9.58
N TYR A 227 4.84 4.34 10.17
CA TYR A 227 3.86 3.35 10.62
C TYR A 227 3.05 2.74 9.48
N LEU A 228 2.82 3.47 8.38
CA LEU A 228 2.27 2.91 7.14
C LEU A 228 3.25 1.91 6.51
N VAL A 229 4.54 2.27 6.43
CA VAL A 229 5.61 1.40 5.91
C VAL A 229 5.73 0.13 6.77
N LYS A 230 5.78 0.25 8.09
CA LYS A 230 5.78 -0.89 9.02
C LYS A 230 4.57 -1.79 8.79
N TYR A 231 3.37 -1.19 8.68
CA TYR A 231 2.14 -1.95 8.45
C TYR A 231 2.21 -2.76 7.17
N LEU A 232 2.67 -2.19 6.04
CA LEU A 232 2.74 -2.89 4.75
C LEU A 232 3.78 -4.01 4.71
N VAL A 233 4.89 -3.87 5.46
CA VAL A 233 5.89 -4.94 5.58
C VAL A 233 5.32 -6.14 6.36
N ASP A 234 4.55 -5.87 7.41
CA ASP A 234 3.95 -6.92 8.25
C ASP A 234 2.62 -7.47 7.66
N ASN A 235 1.91 -6.64 6.89
CA ASN A 235 0.62 -6.93 6.26
C ASN A 235 0.66 -6.56 4.77
N PRO A 236 1.27 -7.42 3.95
CA PRO A 236 1.37 -7.20 2.51
C PRO A 236 -0.02 -7.09 1.87
N MET A 237 -0.22 -6.06 1.05
CA MET A 237 -1.50 -5.77 0.40
C MET A 237 -1.37 -5.79 -1.11
N ILE A 238 -2.45 -6.16 -1.80
CA ILE A 238 -2.59 -5.98 -3.25
C ILE A 238 -3.92 -5.30 -3.56
N GLU A 239 -3.95 -4.52 -4.63
CA GLU A 239 -5.20 -4.22 -5.33
C GLU A 239 -5.34 -5.17 -6.51
N SER A 240 -6.50 -5.83 -6.66
CA SER A 240 -6.67 -6.94 -7.60
C SER A 240 -7.89 -6.77 -8.51
N TRP A 241 -7.71 -7.15 -9.77
CA TRP A 241 -8.75 -7.42 -10.75
C TRP A 241 -8.60 -8.86 -11.20
N SER A 242 -9.61 -9.70 -10.99
CA SER A 242 -9.50 -11.12 -11.32
C SER A 242 -10.83 -11.78 -11.60
N PHE A 243 -10.82 -12.80 -12.45
CA PHE A 243 -11.96 -13.67 -12.67
C PHE A 243 -11.49 -15.06 -13.08
N THR A 244 -12.34 -16.04 -12.84
CA THR A 244 -12.18 -17.39 -13.32
C THR A 244 -13.33 -17.71 -14.25
N ASP A 245 -13.04 -18.32 -15.40
CA ASP A 245 -14.05 -18.72 -16.36
C ASP A 245 -13.71 -20.07 -16.97
N ASP A 246 -14.67 -20.99 -16.96
CA ASP A 246 -14.56 -22.35 -17.53
C ASP A 246 -15.61 -22.62 -18.62
N ARG A 247 -16.33 -21.58 -19.06
CA ARG A 247 -17.35 -21.66 -20.10
C ARG A 247 -16.73 -21.58 -21.49
N ASP A 248 -17.20 -22.42 -22.40
CA ASP A 248 -16.83 -22.44 -23.82
C ASP A 248 -15.31 -22.53 -24.08
N MET A 249 -14.57 -23.23 -23.21
CA MET A 249 -13.11 -23.31 -23.25
C MET A 249 -12.55 -23.80 -24.59
N ASN A 250 -13.25 -24.70 -25.29
CA ASN A 250 -12.85 -25.15 -26.63
C ASN A 250 -12.69 -24.00 -27.64
N LEU A 251 -13.44 -22.91 -27.47
CA LEU A 251 -13.36 -21.71 -28.32
C LEU A 251 -12.37 -20.67 -27.78
N ARG A 252 -12.12 -20.69 -26.46
CA ARG A 252 -11.42 -19.61 -25.76
C ARG A 252 -9.96 -19.90 -25.43
N LEU A 253 -9.55 -21.17 -25.42
CA LEU A 253 -8.16 -21.58 -25.15
C LEU A 253 -7.15 -20.83 -26.03
N GLY A 254 -7.44 -20.68 -27.33
CA GLY A 254 -6.55 -19.96 -28.26
C GLY A 254 -6.51 -18.43 -28.07
N GLN A 255 -7.43 -17.87 -27.29
CA GLN A 255 -7.57 -16.43 -27.05
C GLN A 255 -7.14 -16.02 -25.64
N ALA A 256 -6.74 -16.97 -24.80
CA ALA A 256 -6.41 -16.76 -23.40
C ALA A 256 -4.96 -16.27 -23.18
N ASN A 257 -4.42 -15.51 -24.15
CA ASN A 257 -3.13 -14.83 -24.01
C ASN A 257 -3.38 -13.32 -23.84
N ILE A 258 -2.80 -12.73 -22.81
CA ILE A 258 -2.99 -11.31 -22.47
C ILE A 258 -1.70 -10.56 -22.69
N SER A 259 -1.73 -9.55 -23.55
CA SER A 259 -0.63 -8.59 -23.75
C SER A 259 -1.06 -7.14 -23.48
N THR A 260 -2.37 -6.88 -23.52
CA THR A 260 -2.97 -5.55 -23.35
C THR A 260 -4.15 -5.59 -22.37
N PHE A 261 -4.54 -4.41 -21.87
CA PHE A 261 -5.76 -4.26 -21.06
C PHE A 261 -7.03 -4.60 -21.84
N ASP A 262 -7.03 -4.38 -23.15
CA ASP A 262 -8.16 -4.75 -24.01
C ASP A 262 -8.31 -6.28 -24.11
N ASP A 263 -7.20 -7.03 -24.21
CA ASP A 263 -7.23 -8.50 -24.16
C ASP A 263 -7.88 -8.98 -22.86
N PHE A 264 -7.43 -8.44 -21.72
CA PHE A 264 -7.99 -8.77 -20.41
C PHE A 264 -9.49 -8.44 -20.33
N ASN A 265 -9.89 -7.23 -20.74
CA ASN A 265 -11.29 -6.80 -20.73
C ASN A 265 -12.16 -7.62 -21.69
N ASN A 266 -11.62 -8.04 -22.83
CA ASN A 266 -12.31 -8.91 -23.79
C ASN A 266 -12.58 -10.29 -23.22
N LEU A 267 -11.63 -10.86 -22.47
CA LEU A 267 -11.85 -12.10 -21.74
C LEU A 267 -12.86 -11.92 -20.59
N ALA A 268 -12.77 -10.81 -19.86
CA ALA A 268 -13.63 -10.53 -18.71
C ALA A 268 -15.10 -10.27 -19.09
N LYS A 269 -15.35 -9.67 -20.27
CA LYS A 269 -16.69 -9.32 -20.77
C LYS A 269 -17.40 -10.47 -21.49
N TYR A 270 -16.75 -11.62 -21.64
CA TYR A 270 -17.29 -12.74 -22.40
C TYR A 270 -18.64 -13.21 -21.83
N GLN A 271 -19.62 -13.34 -22.72
CA GLN A 271 -20.95 -13.86 -22.42
C GLN A 271 -21.25 -15.00 -23.42
N PRO A 272 -21.57 -16.21 -22.93
CA PRO A 272 -22.08 -17.27 -23.80
C PRO A 272 -23.37 -16.85 -24.50
N SER A 273 -23.59 -17.34 -25.71
CA SER A 273 -24.84 -17.06 -26.44
C SER A 273 -26.05 -17.62 -25.67
N GLY A 274 -27.04 -16.76 -25.40
CA GLY A 274 -28.32 -17.15 -24.78
C GLY A 274 -28.40 -17.08 -23.25
N VAL A 275 -27.32 -16.68 -22.55
CA VAL A 275 -27.33 -16.47 -21.09
C VAL A 275 -26.66 -15.14 -20.77
N GLU A 276 -27.39 -14.03 -20.92
CA GLU A 276 -26.89 -12.72 -20.50
C GLU A 276 -26.79 -12.64 -18.98
N GLN A 277 -25.58 -12.40 -18.47
CA GLN A 277 -25.36 -12.05 -17.07
C GLN A 277 -25.09 -10.56 -16.94
N TYR A 278 -26.09 -9.81 -16.46
CA TYR A 278 -25.93 -8.40 -16.13
C TYR A 278 -24.90 -8.24 -15.00
N GLU A 279 -24.06 -7.19 -15.09
CA GLU A 279 -23.01 -6.87 -14.11
C GLU A 279 -21.90 -7.94 -13.93
N PHE A 280 -21.71 -8.82 -14.90
CA PHE A 280 -20.61 -9.78 -14.88
C PHE A 280 -19.24 -9.06 -14.93
N ASN A 281 -18.38 -9.34 -13.95
CA ASN A 281 -17.05 -8.76 -13.80
C ASN A 281 -17.04 -7.22 -13.89
N PRO A 282 -17.62 -6.51 -12.90
CA PRO A 282 -17.76 -5.07 -12.95
C PRO A 282 -16.41 -4.35 -12.85
N THR A 283 -16.38 -3.10 -13.32
CA THR A 283 -15.28 -2.17 -13.04
C THR A 283 -15.35 -1.70 -11.58
N ALA A 284 -14.32 -0.97 -11.13
CA ALA A 284 -14.37 -0.32 -9.83
C ALA A 284 -15.52 0.71 -9.79
N SER A 285 -16.31 0.70 -8.72
CA SER A 285 -17.37 1.70 -8.50
C SER A 285 -16.85 2.95 -7.79
N ALA A 286 -15.78 2.82 -7.01
CA ALA A 286 -15.14 3.89 -6.27
C ALA A 286 -13.78 4.25 -6.87
N ASN A 287 -13.82 5.00 -7.97
CA ASN A 287 -12.65 5.33 -8.80
C ASN A 287 -11.56 6.14 -8.08
N ASP A 288 -11.92 6.92 -7.06
CA ASP A 288 -10.99 7.73 -6.27
C ASP A 288 -10.18 6.89 -5.25
N HIS A 289 -10.47 5.58 -5.15
CA HIS A 289 -9.80 4.67 -4.22
C HIS A 289 -8.71 3.82 -4.89
N LEU A 290 -8.60 3.89 -6.23
CA LEU A 290 -7.66 3.08 -6.99
C LEU A 290 -6.22 3.55 -6.76
N ILE A 291 -5.31 2.59 -6.60
CA ILE A 291 -3.89 2.86 -6.40
C ILE A 291 -3.21 3.08 -7.76
N MET A 292 -2.35 4.12 -7.83
CA MET A 292 -1.64 4.42 -9.06
C MET A 292 -0.63 3.32 -9.45
N THR A 293 -0.52 3.06 -10.75
CA THR A 293 0.50 2.19 -11.37
C THR A 293 1.59 3.01 -12.07
N GLY A 294 2.57 2.35 -12.68
CA GLY A 294 3.57 3.04 -13.49
C GLY A 294 2.94 3.75 -14.69
N SER A 295 3.46 4.94 -15.02
CA SER A 295 3.00 5.74 -16.17
C SER A 295 3.09 5.01 -17.51
N SER A 296 3.91 3.97 -17.56
CA SER A 296 4.12 3.10 -18.70
C SER A 296 2.97 2.15 -19.02
N GLU A 297 2.05 1.90 -18.09
CA GLU A 297 0.85 1.09 -18.30
C GLU A 297 -0.10 1.76 -19.30
N GLY A 298 -0.15 3.10 -19.32
CA GLY A 298 -0.88 3.87 -20.33
C GLY A 298 -2.39 3.61 -20.38
N PHE A 299 -2.99 3.09 -19.29
CA PHE A 299 -4.40 2.72 -19.19
C PHE A 299 -5.02 3.28 -17.91
N ASP A 300 -6.26 3.76 -18.01
CA ASP A 300 -7.03 4.20 -16.85
C ASP A 300 -7.72 3.01 -16.17
N LEU A 301 -7.18 2.58 -15.01
CA LEU A 301 -7.66 1.42 -14.25
C LEU A 301 -9.14 1.50 -13.85
N LYS A 302 -9.76 2.69 -13.89
CA LYS A 302 -11.21 2.86 -13.70
C LYS A 302 -12.03 2.06 -14.73
N ASN A 303 -11.44 1.79 -15.90
CA ASN A 303 -12.06 1.04 -16.99
C ASN A 303 -11.69 -0.46 -16.98
N LEU A 304 -10.88 -0.92 -16.03
CA LEU A 304 -10.49 -2.32 -15.94
C LEU A 304 -11.60 -3.13 -15.26
N ARG A 305 -12.05 -4.20 -15.91
CA ARG A 305 -13.12 -5.09 -15.43
C ARG A 305 -12.63 -6.06 -14.36
N ALA A 306 -13.58 -6.74 -13.72
CA ALA A 306 -13.34 -7.77 -12.72
C ALA A 306 -12.67 -7.27 -11.42
N TYR A 307 -12.96 -6.04 -10.99
CA TYR A 307 -12.38 -5.48 -9.78
C TYR A 307 -12.75 -6.29 -8.52
N LYS A 308 -11.76 -6.63 -7.69
CA LYS A 308 -11.94 -7.35 -6.42
C LYS A 308 -11.66 -6.50 -5.19
N GLY A 309 -11.03 -5.34 -5.35
CA GLY A 309 -10.72 -4.44 -4.25
C GLY A 309 -9.27 -4.51 -3.79
N PHE A 310 -8.99 -3.68 -2.79
CA PHE A 310 -7.77 -3.69 -2.00
C PHE A 310 -7.87 -4.78 -0.92
N ILE A 311 -7.04 -5.81 -1.02
CA ILE A 311 -7.12 -7.03 -0.21
C ILE A 311 -5.74 -7.44 0.31
N LYS A 312 -5.72 -8.28 1.34
CA LYS A 312 -4.48 -8.87 1.84
C LYS A 312 -3.89 -9.81 0.79
N ASN A 313 -2.59 -9.70 0.56
CA ASN A 313 -1.88 -10.64 -0.30
C ASN A 313 -1.68 -11.98 0.45
N ALA A 314 -2.28 -13.04 -0.08
CA ALA A 314 -2.13 -14.39 0.47
C ALA A 314 -1.06 -15.23 -0.26
N THR A 315 -0.52 -14.73 -1.38
CA THR A 315 0.41 -15.46 -2.23
C THR A 315 1.85 -15.29 -1.73
N ASN A 316 2.56 -16.39 -1.52
CA ASN A 316 3.96 -16.40 -1.04
C ASN A 316 4.93 -16.99 -2.07
N ALA A 317 4.71 -16.72 -3.35
CA ALA A 317 5.50 -17.24 -4.45
C ALA A 317 5.67 -16.20 -5.56
N GLY A 318 6.71 -16.36 -6.38
CA GLY A 318 7.02 -15.47 -7.49
C GLY A 318 7.19 -14.01 -7.05
N ASP A 319 6.74 -13.10 -7.90
CA ASP A 319 6.76 -11.65 -7.65
C ASP A 319 5.81 -11.22 -6.52
N LEU A 320 4.78 -12.03 -6.26
CA LEU A 320 3.82 -11.78 -5.20
C LEU A 320 4.32 -12.23 -3.82
N SER A 321 5.50 -12.83 -3.73
CA SER A 321 6.09 -13.22 -2.44
C SER A 321 6.20 -12.04 -1.47
N THR A 322 5.90 -12.32 -0.20
CA THR A 322 5.77 -11.32 0.86
C THR A 322 6.78 -11.45 1.98
N SER A 323 7.72 -12.40 1.89
CA SER A 323 8.75 -12.54 2.91
C SER A 323 9.62 -11.28 3.00
N LEU A 324 10.17 -10.99 4.18
CA LEU A 324 11.07 -9.86 4.37
C LEU A 324 12.23 -9.88 3.35
N THR A 325 12.82 -11.05 3.11
CA THR A 325 13.88 -11.24 2.12
C THR A 325 13.39 -10.94 0.70
N SER A 326 12.17 -11.34 0.34
CA SER A 326 11.58 -11.01 -0.96
C SER A 326 11.38 -9.50 -1.13
N LEU A 327 10.87 -8.81 -0.10
CA LEU A 327 10.70 -7.36 -0.11
C LEU A 327 12.06 -6.62 -0.19
N GLN A 328 13.09 -7.11 0.51
CA GLN A 328 14.44 -6.53 0.47
C GLN A 328 15.13 -6.69 -0.90
N ASN A 329 14.73 -7.70 -1.67
CA ASN A 329 15.28 -8.00 -2.99
C ASN A 329 14.44 -7.39 -4.14
N GLU A 330 13.31 -6.75 -3.83
CA GLU A 330 12.45 -6.13 -4.84
C GLU A 330 13.13 -4.88 -5.43
N LEU A 331 13.38 -4.91 -6.74
CA LEU A 331 14.15 -3.87 -7.43
C LEU A 331 13.31 -2.67 -7.90
N SER A 332 11.99 -2.86 -8.01
CA SER A 332 11.01 -1.84 -8.39
C SER A 332 9.59 -2.33 -8.08
N SER A 333 8.63 -1.41 -8.02
CA SER A 333 7.22 -1.74 -7.77
C SER A 333 6.67 -2.80 -8.74
N ILE A 334 5.78 -3.66 -8.22
CA ILE A 334 5.20 -4.79 -8.94
C ILE A 334 3.72 -4.51 -9.24
N PHE A 335 3.40 -4.40 -10.52
CA PHE A 335 2.04 -4.34 -11.05
C PHE A 335 2.00 -4.97 -12.45
N GLY A 336 0.86 -5.51 -12.88
CA GLY A 336 0.73 -6.17 -14.18
C GLY A 336 -0.17 -7.41 -14.16
N PHE A 337 -0.19 -8.13 -15.28
CA PHE A 337 -0.90 -9.40 -15.43
C PHE A 337 -0.14 -10.54 -14.77
N VAL A 338 -0.85 -11.42 -14.07
CA VAL A 338 -0.28 -12.54 -13.34
C VAL A 338 -0.29 -13.79 -14.23
N ASP A 339 0.86 -14.45 -14.35
CA ASP A 339 0.92 -15.83 -14.86
C ASP A 339 0.43 -16.79 -13.76
N PRO A 340 -0.71 -17.47 -13.94
CA PRO A 340 -1.32 -18.30 -12.89
C PRO A 340 -0.52 -19.57 -12.57
N LYS A 341 0.46 -19.94 -13.40
CA LYS A 341 1.29 -21.15 -13.22
C LYS A 341 2.45 -20.91 -12.26
N ASN A 342 3.01 -19.70 -12.22
CA ASN A 342 4.23 -19.39 -11.45
C ASN A 342 4.13 -18.11 -10.57
N ASN A 343 3.05 -17.34 -10.66
CA ASN A 343 2.83 -16.06 -9.95
C ASN A 343 3.87 -14.98 -10.27
N VAL A 344 4.43 -15.00 -11.48
CA VAL A 344 5.23 -13.89 -12.03
C VAL A 344 4.27 -12.84 -12.59
N VAL A 345 4.60 -11.57 -12.38
CA VAL A 345 3.76 -10.43 -12.76
C VAL A 345 4.40 -9.67 -13.92
N TYR A 346 3.70 -9.62 -15.05
CA TYR A 346 4.13 -8.99 -16.30
C TYR A 346 3.37 -7.69 -16.55
N SER A 347 4.09 -6.58 -16.45
CA SER A 347 3.63 -5.23 -16.81
C SER A 347 3.76 -4.96 -18.31
N GLN A 348 3.20 -3.84 -18.78
CA GLN A 348 3.46 -3.34 -20.13
C GLN A 348 4.96 -3.11 -20.39
N ASP A 349 5.73 -2.73 -19.37
CA ASP A 349 7.19 -2.61 -19.49
C ASP A 349 7.90 -3.95 -19.64
N SER A 350 7.34 -5.03 -19.10
CA SER A 350 7.87 -6.38 -19.29
C SER A 350 7.79 -6.79 -20.76
N PHE A 351 6.65 -6.52 -21.40
CA PHE A 351 6.46 -6.80 -22.83
C PHE A 351 7.33 -5.90 -23.72
N LYS A 352 7.50 -4.62 -23.37
CA LYS A 352 8.43 -3.72 -24.06
C LYS A 352 9.88 -4.20 -23.95
N PHE A 353 10.30 -4.65 -22.77
CA PHE A 353 11.64 -5.21 -22.58
C PHE A 353 11.86 -6.45 -23.46
N SER A 354 10.87 -7.36 -23.52
CA SER A 354 10.92 -8.51 -24.42
C SER A 354 11.08 -8.10 -25.89
N LYS A 355 10.30 -7.12 -26.36
CA LYS A 355 10.43 -6.57 -27.74
C LYS A 355 11.81 -5.98 -28.00
N ILE A 356 12.38 -5.26 -27.04
CA ILE A 356 13.73 -4.70 -27.12
C ILE A 356 14.77 -5.81 -27.30
N LEU A 357 14.70 -6.88 -26.49
CA LEU A 357 15.60 -8.03 -26.62
C LEU A 357 15.42 -8.74 -27.97
N ALA A 358 14.19 -8.91 -28.43
CA ALA A 358 13.89 -9.53 -29.71
C ALA A 358 14.43 -8.72 -30.90
N GLN A 359 14.40 -7.38 -30.82
CA GLN A 359 14.95 -6.50 -31.85
C GLN A 359 16.49 -6.56 -31.88
N GLU A 360 17.14 -6.59 -30.73
CA GLU A 360 18.61 -6.68 -30.67
C GLU A 360 19.12 -8.08 -31.07
N LYS A 361 18.32 -9.13 -30.84
CA LYS A 361 18.54 -10.53 -31.21
C LYS A 361 19.72 -11.22 -30.52
N ASN A 362 20.91 -10.61 -30.52
CA ASN A 362 22.16 -11.19 -30.05
C ASN A 362 22.82 -10.36 -28.95
N ASN A 363 23.61 -11.03 -28.10
CA ASN A 363 24.53 -10.35 -27.19
C ASN A 363 25.54 -9.48 -27.96
N PRO A 364 25.97 -8.33 -27.41
CA PRO A 364 26.95 -7.47 -28.05
C PRO A 364 28.31 -8.18 -28.21
N LYS A 365 28.98 -7.92 -29.34
CA LYS A 365 30.27 -8.53 -29.66
C LYS A 365 31.38 -7.90 -28.83
N ILE A 366 31.94 -8.68 -27.92
CA ILE A 366 33.10 -8.29 -27.12
C ILE A 366 34.37 -8.31 -27.96
N GLN A 367 35.26 -7.35 -27.72
CA GLN A 367 36.56 -7.21 -28.37
C GLN A 367 37.65 -7.04 -27.31
N ALA A 368 38.81 -7.66 -27.55
CA ALA A 368 39.99 -7.47 -26.72
C ALA A 368 40.58 -6.08 -26.96
N THR A 369 40.96 -5.38 -25.89
CA THR A 369 41.72 -4.15 -26.04
C THR A 369 43.20 -4.46 -26.29
N ASN A 370 43.94 -3.45 -26.73
CA ASN A 370 45.40 -3.56 -26.83
C ASN A 370 46.04 -3.90 -25.47
N ALA A 371 45.48 -3.38 -24.37
CA ALA A 371 45.98 -3.66 -23.02
C ALA A 371 45.89 -5.16 -22.68
N LEU A 372 44.78 -5.81 -22.99
CA LEU A 372 44.62 -7.25 -22.77
C LEU A 372 45.60 -8.08 -23.61
N ASN A 373 45.78 -7.73 -24.88
CA ASN A 373 46.74 -8.42 -25.74
C ASN A 373 48.20 -8.22 -25.26
N GLU A 374 48.55 -7.06 -24.69
CA GLU A 374 49.86 -6.87 -24.05
C GLU A 374 50.01 -7.67 -22.74
N LYS A 375 48.95 -7.78 -21.92
CA LYS A 375 48.94 -8.69 -20.76
C LYS A 375 49.19 -10.14 -21.18
N ALA A 376 48.63 -10.56 -22.32
CA ALA A 376 48.84 -11.90 -22.88
C ALA A 376 50.29 -12.12 -23.35
N LYS A 377 50.89 -11.17 -24.07
CA LYS A 377 52.27 -11.28 -24.55
C LYS A 377 53.29 -11.34 -23.42
N THR A 378 53.01 -10.65 -22.31
CA THR A 378 53.88 -10.55 -21.12
C THR A 378 53.59 -11.60 -20.04
N ASP A 379 52.75 -12.60 -20.34
CA ASP A 379 52.36 -13.70 -19.43
C ASP A 379 51.74 -13.24 -18.10
N LYS A 380 51.02 -12.10 -18.12
CA LYS A 380 50.32 -11.49 -16.97
C LYS A 380 48.82 -11.79 -16.97
N LEU A 381 48.43 -13.04 -17.22
CA LEU A 381 47.02 -13.47 -17.32
C LEU A 381 46.41 -13.87 -15.96
N THR A 382 46.75 -13.17 -14.88
CA THR A 382 46.30 -13.47 -13.51
C THR A 382 45.23 -12.53 -12.98
N SER A 383 45.07 -11.34 -13.59
CA SER A 383 44.11 -10.33 -13.16
C SER A 383 43.56 -9.55 -14.35
N PHE A 384 42.24 -9.39 -14.38
CA PHE A 384 41.53 -8.74 -15.46
C PHE A 384 40.60 -7.65 -14.92
N ASP A 385 40.42 -6.59 -15.70
CA ASP A 385 39.63 -5.42 -15.35
C ASP A 385 38.83 -4.89 -16.56
N SER A 386 38.01 -3.86 -16.32
CA SER A 386 37.16 -3.26 -17.35
C SER A 386 37.92 -2.56 -18.49
N GLY A 387 39.23 -2.35 -18.36
CA GLY A 387 40.10 -1.83 -19.42
C GLY A 387 40.60 -2.89 -20.39
N ASP A 388 40.38 -4.18 -20.11
CA ASP A 388 40.86 -5.30 -20.93
C ASP A 388 39.94 -5.64 -22.11
N PHE A 389 38.72 -5.12 -22.11
CA PHE A 389 37.75 -5.40 -23.16
C PHE A 389 36.98 -4.15 -23.56
N THR A 390 36.41 -4.19 -24.75
CA THR A 390 35.44 -3.23 -25.27
C THR A 390 34.33 -3.99 -26.01
N PHE A 391 33.32 -3.29 -26.47
CA PHE A 391 32.22 -3.87 -27.25
C PHE A 391 32.05 -3.14 -28.57
N GLU A 392 31.85 -3.91 -29.62
CA GLU A 392 31.55 -3.38 -30.95
C GLU A 392 30.16 -2.70 -30.95
N GLY A 393 30.09 -1.46 -31.42
CA GLY A 393 28.84 -0.71 -31.52
C GLY A 393 28.25 -0.20 -30.20
N LEU A 394 28.97 -0.32 -29.08
CA LEU A 394 28.59 0.29 -27.80
C LEU A 394 29.52 1.46 -27.45
N THR A 395 28.99 2.46 -26.76
CA THR A 395 29.75 3.60 -26.24
C THR A 395 30.09 3.36 -24.77
N GLN A 396 31.38 3.27 -24.45
CA GLN A 396 31.85 3.16 -23.06
C GLN A 396 31.68 4.49 -22.32
N ASP A 397 31.23 4.43 -21.06
CA ASP A 397 31.13 5.60 -20.20
C ASP A 397 32.51 6.15 -19.83
N SER A 398 32.65 7.48 -19.85
CA SER A 398 33.92 8.17 -19.64
C SER A 398 34.39 8.13 -18.18
N THR A 399 33.47 7.97 -17.24
CA THR A 399 33.74 7.99 -15.79
C THR A 399 33.75 6.57 -15.23
N ASN A 400 32.80 5.73 -15.63
CA ASN A 400 32.70 4.35 -15.22
C ASN A 400 33.02 3.38 -16.36
N LYS A 401 34.28 2.93 -16.42
CA LYS A 401 34.76 2.00 -17.47
C LYS A 401 34.03 0.65 -17.50
N SER A 402 33.29 0.26 -16.46
CA SER A 402 32.50 -0.97 -16.47
C SER A 402 31.15 -0.81 -17.20
N LEU A 403 30.78 0.41 -17.60
CA LEU A 403 29.48 0.73 -18.18
C LEU A 403 29.60 1.07 -19.67
N PHE A 404 28.70 0.48 -20.46
CA PHE A 404 28.58 0.72 -21.90
C PHE A 404 27.12 1.01 -22.25
N THR A 405 26.89 1.81 -23.28
CA THR A 405 25.55 2.23 -23.68
C THR A 405 25.33 2.13 -25.18
N LYS A 406 24.06 1.91 -25.56
CA LYS A 406 23.60 1.97 -26.95
C LYS A 406 22.20 2.57 -26.98
N GLN A 407 21.95 3.45 -27.95
CA GLN A 407 20.61 3.96 -28.20
C GLN A 407 19.93 3.11 -29.28
N ILE A 408 18.65 2.80 -29.06
CA ILE A 408 17.81 2.07 -30.00
C ILE A 408 16.46 2.76 -30.10
N ASN A 409 15.73 2.49 -31.19
CA ASN A 409 14.34 2.90 -31.36
C ASN A 409 13.45 1.66 -31.45
N VAL A 410 12.44 1.58 -30.58
CA VAL A 410 11.43 0.51 -30.57
C VAL A 410 10.05 1.15 -30.44
N ASP A 411 9.11 0.79 -31.32
CA ASP A 411 7.74 1.33 -31.33
C ASP A 411 7.71 2.88 -31.31
N ASN A 412 8.57 3.52 -32.12
CA ASN A 412 8.74 4.98 -32.22
C ASN A 412 9.19 5.67 -30.92
N LYS A 413 9.75 4.93 -29.95
CA LYS A 413 10.36 5.48 -28.74
C LYS A 413 11.84 5.14 -28.70
N ASN A 414 12.63 6.10 -28.25
CA ASN A 414 14.06 5.91 -28.03
C ASN A 414 14.31 5.31 -26.65
N TYR A 415 15.14 4.27 -26.61
CA TYR A 415 15.58 3.62 -25.38
C TYR A 415 17.10 3.61 -25.31
N THR A 416 17.63 3.71 -24.09
CA THR A 416 19.05 3.56 -23.81
C THR A 416 19.30 2.21 -23.16
N LEU A 417 19.90 1.30 -23.93
CA LEU A 417 20.45 0.06 -23.40
C LEU A 417 21.70 0.39 -22.59
N VAL A 418 21.76 -0.15 -21.37
CA VAL A 418 22.89 -0.01 -20.45
C VAL A 418 23.45 -1.40 -20.20
N PHE A 419 24.72 -1.61 -20.55
CA PHE A 419 25.44 -2.85 -20.33
C PHE A 419 26.51 -2.60 -19.27
N GLU A 420 26.37 -3.23 -18.11
CA GLU A 420 27.30 -3.07 -16.99
C GLU A 420 28.02 -4.38 -16.71
N GLN A 421 29.35 -4.32 -16.58
CA GLN A 421 30.13 -5.45 -16.10
C GLN A 421 29.87 -5.64 -14.59
N ARG A 422 29.20 -6.74 -14.22
CA ARG A 422 28.89 -7.08 -12.83
C ARG A 422 29.41 -8.47 -12.49
N GLY A 423 30.26 -8.56 -11.48
CA GLY A 423 30.87 -9.81 -11.01
C GLY A 423 32.36 -9.92 -11.34
N THR A 424 32.94 -11.10 -11.15
CA THR A 424 34.37 -11.34 -11.38
C THR A 424 34.63 -11.78 -12.81
N ILE A 425 35.62 -11.16 -13.46
CA ILE A 425 36.14 -11.61 -14.76
C ILE A 425 37.02 -12.84 -14.52
N THR A 426 36.76 -13.93 -15.24
CA THR A 426 37.46 -15.21 -15.04
C THR A 426 38.12 -15.69 -16.32
N PHE A 427 39.33 -16.24 -16.19
CA PHE A 427 40.06 -16.87 -17.29
C PHE A 427 40.38 -18.31 -16.92
N ASP A 428 40.04 -19.26 -17.80
CA ASP A 428 40.23 -20.70 -17.58
C ASP A 428 41.42 -21.28 -18.36
N GLY A 429 42.23 -20.43 -19.01
CA GLY A 429 43.31 -20.83 -19.90
C GLY A 429 42.92 -20.91 -21.37
N GLN A 430 41.62 -20.92 -21.70
CA GLN A 430 41.11 -20.99 -23.07
C GLN A 430 40.22 -19.79 -23.42
N SER A 431 39.47 -19.27 -22.46
CA SER A 431 38.52 -18.18 -22.68
C SER A 431 38.48 -17.23 -21.49
N LEU A 432 38.47 -15.93 -21.80
CA LEU A 432 38.18 -14.88 -20.84
C LEU A 432 36.67 -14.67 -20.80
N THR A 433 36.05 -14.88 -19.65
CA THR A 433 34.61 -14.72 -19.44
C THR A 433 34.33 -13.45 -18.64
N VAL A 434 33.52 -12.56 -19.23
CA VAL A 434 33.11 -11.28 -18.65
C VAL A 434 31.60 -11.34 -18.35
N PRO A 435 31.20 -11.33 -17.06
CA PRO A 435 29.79 -11.29 -16.69
C PRO A 435 29.21 -9.89 -16.89
N MET A 436 28.07 -9.83 -17.59
CA MET A 436 27.41 -8.60 -18.02
C MET A 436 25.95 -8.58 -17.57
N HIS A 437 25.47 -7.39 -17.23
CA HIS A 437 24.09 -7.08 -16.87
C HIS A 437 23.55 -6.02 -17.84
N LEU A 438 22.55 -6.40 -18.63
CA LEU A 438 21.84 -5.50 -19.55
C LEU A 438 20.56 -4.99 -18.89
N SER A 439 20.38 -3.68 -18.85
CA SER A 439 19.15 -3.01 -18.44
C SER A 439 18.76 -1.93 -19.45
N VAL A 440 17.55 -1.39 -19.32
CA VAL A 440 17.06 -0.27 -20.13
C VAL A 440 16.80 0.90 -19.20
N ARG A 441 17.45 2.03 -19.44
CA ARG A 441 17.41 3.19 -18.53
C ARG A 441 15.99 3.70 -18.29
N GLU A 442 15.15 3.66 -19.31
CA GLU A 442 13.78 4.17 -19.28
C GLU A 442 12.76 3.15 -18.73
N LEU A 443 13.19 1.93 -18.38
CA LEU A 443 12.34 0.90 -17.79
C LEU A 443 12.70 0.66 -16.31
N PRO A 444 11.75 0.16 -15.49
CA PRO A 444 12.04 -0.23 -14.11
C PRO A 444 13.18 -1.25 -13.98
N ASN A 445 13.98 -1.12 -12.91
CA ASN A 445 15.21 -1.91 -12.68
C ASN A 445 15.01 -3.43 -12.63
N ARG A 446 13.79 -3.92 -12.42
CA ARG A 446 13.49 -5.36 -12.45
C ARG A 446 13.55 -5.97 -13.85
N HIS A 447 13.54 -5.14 -14.90
CA HIS A 447 13.63 -5.60 -16.28
C HIS A 447 15.09 -5.57 -16.74
N PHE A 448 15.76 -6.72 -16.61
CA PHE A 448 17.16 -6.88 -16.97
C PHE A 448 17.44 -8.27 -17.55
N TYR A 449 18.58 -8.40 -18.22
CA TYR A 449 19.10 -9.65 -18.77
C TYR A 449 20.56 -9.84 -18.35
N GLU A 450 20.88 -10.98 -17.77
CA GLU A 450 22.26 -11.32 -17.40
C GLU A 450 22.86 -12.31 -18.38
N PHE A 451 24.08 -12.04 -18.82
CA PHE A 451 24.80 -12.88 -19.77
C PHE A 451 26.30 -12.88 -19.54
N LYS A 452 26.98 -13.81 -20.21
CA LYS A 452 28.44 -13.95 -20.15
C LYS A 452 29.01 -13.74 -21.54
N SER A 453 29.78 -12.67 -21.71
CA SER A 453 30.58 -12.44 -22.91
C SER A 453 31.88 -13.21 -22.82
N LYS A 454 32.36 -13.75 -23.95
CA LYS A 454 33.59 -14.54 -24.00
C LYS A 454 34.54 -14.04 -25.08
N LEU A 455 35.82 -13.95 -24.72
CA LEU A 455 36.94 -13.80 -25.65
C LEU A 455 37.74 -15.11 -25.65
N GLU A 456 37.93 -15.70 -26.83
CA GLU A 456 38.73 -16.90 -27.04
C GLU A 456 40.21 -16.54 -27.06
N TYR A 457 41.03 -17.33 -26.36
CA TYR A 457 42.46 -17.14 -26.28
C TYR A 457 43.18 -18.09 -27.26
N ASN A 458 44.00 -17.51 -28.14
CA ASN A 458 44.91 -18.28 -28.98
C ASN A 458 46.30 -18.28 -28.35
N ALA A 459 46.72 -19.43 -27.81
CA ALA A 459 48.01 -19.59 -27.15
C ALA A 459 49.20 -19.45 -28.13
N ALA A 460 49.04 -19.83 -29.41
CA ALA A 460 50.10 -19.76 -30.40
C ALA A 460 50.42 -18.31 -30.80
N THR A 461 49.39 -17.46 -30.91
CA THR A 461 49.55 -16.04 -31.26
C THR A 461 49.56 -15.11 -30.04
N LYS A 462 49.27 -15.64 -28.84
CA LYS A 462 49.06 -14.89 -27.59
C LYS A 462 48.06 -13.73 -27.74
N THR A 463 46.94 -13.98 -28.42
CA THR A 463 45.91 -12.96 -28.68
C THR A 463 44.53 -13.44 -28.26
N PHE A 464 43.68 -12.48 -27.90
CA PHE A 464 42.26 -12.72 -27.65
C PHE A 464 41.39 -12.29 -28.83
N SER A 465 40.38 -13.08 -29.16
CA SER A 465 39.39 -12.79 -30.21
C SER A 465 37.96 -13.01 -29.73
N GLY A 466 37.02 -12.19 -30.19
CA GLY A 466 35.59 -12.41 -29.95
C GLY A 466 35.07 -13.65 -30.69
N MET A 467 34.02 -14.26 -30.15
CA MET A 467 33.33 -15.39 -30.79
C MET A 467 32.81 -14.99 -32.18
N GLN A 468 32.89 -15.90 -33.15
CA GLN A 468 32.37 -15.68 -34.51
C GLN A 468 30.85 -15.65 -34.56
N GLN A 469 30.19 -16.54 -33.80
CA GLN A 469 28.74 -16.59 -33.67
C GLN A 469 28.35 -16.03 -32.30
N LEU A 470 27.54 -14.98 -32.31
CA LEU A 470 27.07 -14.35 -31.09
C LEU A 470 25.91 -15.16 -30.50
N PRO A 471 25.86 -15.38 -29.18
CA PRO A 471 24.71 -16.02 -28.55
C PRO A 471 23.46 -15.13 -28.67
N GLU A 472 22.34 -15.74 -29.00
CA GLU A 472 21.03 -15.08 -29.01
C GLU A 472 20.51 -14.83 -27.58
N PHE A 473 19.67 -13.82 -27.41
CA PHE A 473 18.94 -13.62 -26.16
C PHE A 473 17.93 -14.75 -25.96
N ASN A 474 17.85 -15.31 -24.75
CA ASN A 474 16.84 -16.32 -24.42
C ASN A 474 15.48 -15.64 -24.18
N LEU A 475 14.66 -15.55 -25.22
CA LEU A 475 13.35 -14.91 -25.18
C LEU A 475 12.28 -15.74 -24.45
N ASP A 476 12.47 -17.05 -24.24
CA ASP A 476 11.50 -17.90 -23.53
C ASP A 476 11.30 -17.45 -22.08
N LYS A 477 12.30 -16.80 -21.48
CA LYS A 477 12.22 -16.21 -20.14
C LYS A 477 11.54 -14.85 -20.10
N TYR A 478 11.31 -14.23 -21.26
CA TYR A 478 10.79 -12.87 -21.41
C TYR A 478 9.61 -12.90 -22.39
N PRO A 479 8.44 -13.40 -21.96
CA PRO A 479 7.29 -13.51 -22.83
C PRO A 479 6.75 -12.14 -23.27
N THR A 480 6.14 -12.09 -24.45
CA THR A 480 5.43 -10.91 -24.99
C THR A 480 3.95 -10.88 -24.63
N SER A 481 3.43 -11.96 -24.02
CA SER A 481 2.05 -12.12 -23.55
C SER A 481 1.99 -13.17 -22.45
N VAL A 482 0.97 -13.12 -21.60
CA VAL A 482 0.74 -14.09 -20.52
C VAL A 482 -0.37 -15.07 -20.90
N ASP A 483 -0.05 -16.37 -20.89
CA ASP A 483 -1.06 -17.44 -20.98
C ASP A 483 -1.76 -17.61 -19.63
N VAL A 484 -3.03 -17.22 -19.58
CA VAL A 484 -3.85 -17.28 -18.37
C VAL A 484 -4.64 -18.59 -18.24
N VAL A 485 -4.34 -19.60 -19.07
CA VAL A 485 -4.97 -20.92 -18.94
C VAL A 485 -4.29 -21.75 -17.86
N LYS A 486 -5.09 -22.24 -16.91
CA LYS A 486 -4.68 -23.19 -15.89
C LYS A 486 -5.80 -24.17 -15.61
N ASP A 487 -5.46 -25.45 -15.52
CA ASP A 487 -6.42 -26.53 -15.21
C ASP A 487 -7.68 -26.52 -16.09
N ASN A 488 -7.50 -26.23 -17.38
CA ASN A 488 -8.56 -26.07 -18.39
C ASN A 488 -9.58 -24.96 -18.07
N LYS A 489 -9.14 -23.91 -17.37
CA LYS A 489 -9.91 -22.69 -17.07
C LYS A 489 -9.08 -21.46 -17.40
N ILE A 490 -9.74 -20.34 -17.67
CA ILE A 490 -9.10 -19.03 -17.69
C ILE A 490 -9.02 -18.54 -16.24
N GLU A 491 -7.80 -18.35 -15.74
CA GLU A 491 -7.50 -17.71 -14.45
C GLU A 491 -6.77 -16.39 -14.72
N ALA A 492 -7.53 -15.36 -15.11
CA ALA A 492 -6.97 -14.07 -15.45
C ALA A 492 -6.92 -13.15 -14.22
N GLN A 493 -5.77 -12.54 -13.99
CA GLN A 493 -5.59 -11.59 -12.90
C GLN A 493 -4.65 -10.44 -13.31
N TYR A 494 -5.02 -9.22 -12.94
CA TYR A 494 -4.14 -8.05 -12.88
C TYR A 494 -4.01 -7.60 -11.42
N VAL A 495 -2.81 -7.25 -11.00
CA VAL A 495 -2.52 -6.85 -9.62
C VAL A 495 -1.66 -5.60 -9.55
N VAL A 496 -1.84 -4.86 -8.46
CA VAL A 496 -0.89 -3.85 -7.97
C VAL A 496 -0.45 -4.30 -6.58
N LYS A 497 0.79 -4.75 -6.44
CA LYS A 497 1.37 -5.14 -5.15
C LYS A 497 1.81 -3.87 -4.43
N VAL A 498 1.16 -3.55 -3.31
CA VAL A 498 1.44 -2.32 -2.55
C VAL A 498 2.47 -2.61 -1.47
N ALA A 499 3.74 -2.32 -1.77
CA ALA A 499 4.86 -2.58 -0.88
C ALA A 499 5.96 -1.50 -0.99
N PRO A 500 6.55 -1.06 0.12
CA PRO A 500 7.71 -0.15 0.08
C PRO A 500 8.92 -0.85 -0.54
N LEU A 501 9.82 -0.08 -1.16
CA LEU A 501 11.09 -0.58 -1.71
C LEU A 501 12.22 -0.43 -0.71
N TYR A 502 13.16 -1.38 -0.73
CA TYR A 502 14.34 -1.37 0.14
C TYR A 502 15.51 -0.61 -0.53
N THR A 503 15.55 0.70 -0.31
CA THR A 503 16.41 1.64 -1.04
C THR A 503 17.48 2.25 -0.14
N ASN A 504 18.66 2.55 -0.70
CA ASN A 504 19.72 3.28 0.01
C ASN A 504 19.23 4.71 0.31
N LYS A 505 19.24 5.10 1.57
CA LYS A 505 18.85 6.43 2.02
C LYS A 505 19.91 6.99 2.95
N LYS A 506 20.28 8.25 2.71
CA LYS A 506 21.15 9.02 3.59
C LYS A 506 20.28 9.80 4.57
N PHE A 507 20.52 9.60 5.86
CA PHE A 507 19.81 10.32 6.92
C PHE A 507 20.65 10.38 8.20
N LYS A 508 20.21 11.20 9.15
CA LYS A 508 20.86 11.30 10.46
C LYS A 508 20.29 10.27 11.42
N ASP A 509 21.17 9.51 12.07
CA ASP A 509 20.77 8.55 13.09
C ASP A 509 20.44 9.22 14.44
N ALA A 510 20.16 8.39 15.45
CA ALA A 510 19.87 8.82 16.81
C ALA A 510 21.02 9.62 17.46
N GLU A 511 22.25 9.43 17.00
CA GLU A 511 23.47 10.10 17.46
C GLU A 511 23.84 11.31 16.60
N GLN A 512 22.95 11.72 15.67
CA GLN A 512 23.17 12.82 14.71
C GLN A 512 24.32 12.58 13.72
N LYS A 513 24.69 11.31 13.51
CA LYS A 513 25.69 10.92 12.50
C LYS A 513 25.00 10.66 11.17
N ASP A 514 25.66 11.08 10.10
CA ASP A 514 25.22 10.74 8.74
C ASP A 514 25.45 9.25 8.50
N VAL A 515 24.36 8.53 8.25
CA VAL A 515 24.37 7.11 7.88
C VAL A 515 23.80 6.95 6.48
N ASP A 516 24.44 6.06 5.72
CA ASP A 516 23.99 5.60 4.41
C ASP A 516 23.68 4.11 4.52
N ARG A 517 22.39 3.77 4.51
CA ARG A 517 21.95 2.37 4.60
C ARG A 517 20.65 2.15 3.85
N LYS A 518 20.38 0.89 3.50
CA LYS A 518 19.09 0.50 2.94
C LYS A 518 17.99 0.53 3.99
N VAL A 519 16.86 1.14 3.65
CA VAL A 519 15.62 1.17 4.45
C VAL A 519 14.40 1.00 3.54
N PHE A 520 13.29 0.54 4.10
CA PHE A 520 12.02 0.53 3.39
C PHE A 520 11.49 1.95 3.26
N SER A 521 11.19 2.36 2.03
CA SER A 521 10.64 3.66 1.67
C SER A 521 9.69 3.55 0.48
N PHE A 522 8.79 4.52 0.33
CA PHE A 522 8.03 4.69 -0.91
C PHE A 522 8.82 5.44 -2.00
N ASP A 523 10.04 5.87 -1.71
CA ASP A 523 10.92 6.46 -2.71
C ASP A 523 11.09 5.49 -3.90
N LEU A 524 11.05 6.04 -5.12
CA LEU A 524 11.11 5.27 -6.38
C LEU A 524 9.90 4.35 -6.64
N THR A 525 8.81 4.50 -5.89
CA THR A 525 7.52 3.87 -6.20
C THR A 525 6.57 4.90 -6.86
N PRO A 526 5.50 4.46 -7.55
CA PRO A 526 4.42 5.35 -7.97
C PRO A 526 3.81 6.14 -6.80
N TRP A 527 3.90 5.60 -5.58
CA TRP A 527 3.25 6.16 -4.38
C TRP A 527 4.21 7.00 -3.52
N ALA A 528 5.29 7.51 -4.10
CA ALA A 528 6.25 8.35 -3.38
C ALA A 528 5.63 9.64 -2.81
N ASN A 529 4.56 10.15 -3.42
CA ASN A 529 3.91 11.38 -2.98
C ASN A 529 2.86 11.13 -1.87
N VAL A 530 2.57 12.18 -1.10
CA VAL A 530 1.66 12.11 0.07
C VAL A 530 0.21 11.79 -0.35
N SER A 531 -0.23 12.23 -1.53
CA SER A 531 -1.59 11.96 -2.01
C SER A 531 -1.82 10.46 -2.20
N GLU A 532 -0.91 9.77 -2.89
CA GLU A 532 -0.98 8.33 -3.11
C GLU A 532 -0.81 7.55 -1.80
N GLN A 533 0.07 7.99 -0.90
CA GLN A 533 0.18 7.39 0.44
C GLN A 533 -1.12 7.52 1.24
N THR A 534 -1.86 8.62 1.04
CA THR A 534 -3.16 8.84 1.68
C THR A 534 -4.21 7.88 1.12
N ILE A 535 -4.24 7.65 -0.20
CA ILE A 535 -5.13 6.66 -0.82
C ILE A 535 -4.84 5.25 -0.28
N ILE A 536 -3.56 4.86 -0.21
CA ILE A 536 -3.15 3.57 0.37
C ILE A 536 -3.59 3.46 1.84
N ALA A 537 -3.30 4.48 2.64
CA ALA A 537 -3.67 4.50 4.05
C ALA A 537 -5.18 4.38 4.23
N ASN A 538 -5.98 5.11 3.46
CA ASN A 538 -7.43 5.12 3.58
C ASN A 538 -8.06 3.78 3.20
N ASN A 539 -7.53 3.11 2.16
CA ASN A 539 -7.93 1.74 1.82
C ASN A 539 -7.65 0.76 2.98
N ILE A 540 -6.45 0.83 3.57
CA ILE A 540 -6.08 -0.01 4.73
C ILE A 540 -6.97 0.28 5.93
N ILE A 541 -7.16 1.56 6.25
CA ILE A 541 -7.94 2.03 7.39
C ILE A 541 -9.37 1.51 7.28
N ALA A 542 -10.03 1.76 6.15
CA ALA A 542 -11.43 1.41 5.96
C ALA A 542 -11.67 -0.11 6.05
N ALA A 543 -10.71 -0.93 5.64
CA ALA A 543 -10.80 -2.39 5.76
C ALA A 543 -10.59 -2.91 7.20
N ASN A 544 -9.83 -2.21 8.06
CA ASN A 544 -9.35 -2.73 9.35
C ASN A 544 -9.46 -1.75 10.53
N THR A 545 -10.38 -0.77 10.47
CA THR A 545 -10.48 0.37 11.41
C THR A 545 -10.36 -0.04 12.88
N ALA A 546 -11.12 -1.06 13.31
CA ALA A 546 -11.18 -1.44 14.73
C ALA A 546 -9.82 -1.95 15.26
N SER A 547 -9.12 -2.79 14.50
CA SER A 547 -7.81 -3.30 14.94
C SER A 547 -6.76 -2.20 14.95
N LEU A 548 -6.72 -1.42 13.88
CA LEU A 548 -5.77 -0.33 13.72
C LEU A 548 -5.96 0.78 14.74
N PHE A 549 -7.20 1.07 15.12
CA PHE A 549 -7.51 2.03 16.18
C PHE A 549 -6.91 1.60 17.52
N ARG A 550 -6.96 0.30 17.86
CA ARG A 550 -6.32 -0.23 19.08
C ARG A 550 -4.81 -0.07 19.03
N GLU A 551 -4.19 -0.30 17.87
CA GLU A 551 -2.75 -0.09 17.69
C GLU A 551 -2.36 1.39 17.82
N ALA A 552 -3.11 2.29 17.18
CA ALA A 552 -2.91 3.73 17.30
C ALA A 552 -3.05 4.21 18.75
N VAL A 553 -4.08 3.74 19.48
CA VAL A 553 -4.26 4.09 20.91
C VAL A 553 -3.11 3.56 21.77
N LYS A 554 -2.63 2.33 21.52
CA LYS A 554 -1.43 1.80 22.21
C LYS A 554 -0.23 2.73 21.98
N TYR A 555 -0.02 3.17 20.75
CA TYR A 555 1.04 4.13 20.43
C TYR A 555 0.83 5.49 21.13
N PHE A 556 -0.38 6.05 21.11
CA PHE A 556 -0.66 7.33 21.77
C PHE A 556 -0.41 7.29 23.28
N LYS A 557 -0.59 6.14 23.94
CA LYS A 557 -0.20 5.99 25.37
C LYS A 557 1.30 6.18 25.60
N GLU A 558 2.12 5.73 24.67
CA GLU A 558 3.58 5.93 24.71
C GLU A 558 3.94 7.41 24.52
N LEU A 559 3.11 8.17 23.81
CA LEU A 559 3.23 9.63 23.69
C LEU A 559 2.79 10.39 24.95
N GLY A 560 2.22 9.71 25.93
CA GLY A 560 1.84 10.28 27.22
C GLY A 560 0.33 10.40 27.47
N PHE A 561 -0.52 9.97 26.54
CA PHE A 561 -1.97 9.92 26.74
C PHE A 561 -2.36 8.71 27.59
N ARG A 562 -2.37 8.86 28.92
CA ARG A 562 -2.60 7.73 29.84
C ARG A 562 -3.93 7.87 30.58
N PHE A 563 -4.68 6.76 30.62
CA PHE A 563 -5.88 6.63 31.45
C PHE A 563 -5.52 6.57 32.94
N ASP A 564 -6.20 7.34 33.77
CA ASP A 564 -6.07 7.22 35.23
C ASP A 564 -6.91 6.05 35.75
N LEU A 565 -6.34 4.84 35.65
CA LEU A 565 -7.04 3.60 36.01
C LEU A 565 -7.47 3.52 37.48
N LYS A 566 -6.93 4.36 38.36
CA LYS A 566 -7.26 4.34 39.80
C LYS A 566 -8.54 5.10 40.11
N ASN A 567 -8.87 6.13 39.32
CA ASN A 567 -9.97 7.05 39.58
C ASN A 567 -11.04 7.05 38.48
N ILE A 568 -10.95 6.11 37.53
CA ILE A 568 -11.87 6.02 36.39
C ILE A 568 -13.18 5.35 36.81
N ASN A 569 -14.29 5.82 36.23
CA ASN A 569 -15.60 5.20 36.39
C ASN A 569 -15.58 3.73 35.89
N GLN A 570 -16.27 2.83 36.60
CA GLN A 570 -16.28 1.39 36.30
C GLN A 570 -16.83 1.07 34.90
N ASP A 571 -17.90 1.73 34.45
CA ASP A 571 -18.48 1.51 33.12
C ASP A 571 -17.51 1.92 32.00
N VAL A 572 -16.73 2.98 32.26
CA VAL A 572 -15.67 3.44 31.36
C VAL A 572 -14.51 2.45 31.36
N LEU A 573 -14.08 1.96 32.53
CA LEU A 573 -13.03 0.95 32.65
C LEU A 573 -13.39 -0.32 31.89
N ASP A 574 -14.62 -0.81 32.07
CA ASP A 574 -15.08 -2.03 31.41
C ASP A 574 -15.23 -1.84 29.91
N THR A 575 -15.71 -0.67 29.47
CA THR A 575 -15.71 -0.31 28.04
C THR A 575 -14.29 -0.35 27.46
N LEU A 576 -13.31 0.25 28.14
CA LEU A 576 -11.91 0.25 27.69
C LEU A 576 -11.33 -1.17 27.60
N LYS A 577 -11.64 -2.06 28.55
CA LYS A 577 -11.22 -3.47 28.52
C LYS A 577 -11.85 -4.24 27.37
N ILE A 578 -13.17 -4.11 27.20
CA ILE A 578 -13.93 -4.78 26.14
C ILE A 578 -13.39 -4.39 24.76
N GLU A 579 -13.07 -3.11 24.58
CA GLU A 579 -12.50 -2.58 23.35
C GLU A 579 -10.98 -2.85 23.20
N GLY A 580 -10.34 -3.49 24.19
CA GLY A 580 -8.90 -3.78 24.17
C GLY A 580 -8.02 -2.52 24.15
N LEU A 581 -8.54 -1.42 24.71
CA LEU A 581 -7.85 -0.14 24.81
C LEU A 581 -6.97 -0.04 26.05
N ILE A 582 -7.06 -0.94 27.02
CA ILE A 582 -6.21 -1.03 28.21
C ILE A 582 -5.79 -2.44 28.56
#